data_AF-A0A822DK25-F1
#
_entry.id   AF-A0A822DK25-F1
#
_cell.length_a   1.000
_cell.length_b   1.000
_cell.length_c   1.000
_cell.angle_alpha   90.00
_cell.angle_beta   90.00
_cell.angle_gamma   90.00
#
_symmetry.space_group_name_H-M   'P 1'
#
loop_
_entity.id
_entity.type
_entity.pdbx_description
1 polymer ?
#
loop_
_entity_poly.entity_id
_entity_poly.type
_entity_poly.pdbx_seq_one_letter_code
_entity_poly.pdbx_strand_id
1 'polypeptide(L)' 'DGFTITQKMFLEDVHWLQDASQMQNGNIIIADANNSRIIEIDPILNTVTSEFNYSTDWRIYQISDLTDFQTSFIPTQTE' A
#
# COMPACT_ATOMS: atom_id res chain seq x y z
N ASP A 1 26.52 5.89 -8.66
CA ASP A 1 25.94 7.14 -8.12
C ASP A 1 24.65 7.47 -8.86
N GLY A 2 23.51 7.06 -8.31
CA GLY A 2 22.20 7.25 -8.93
C GLY A 2 21.22 6.13 -8.57
N PHE A 3 19.93 6.44 -8.55
CA PHE A 3 18.87 5.45 -8.43
C PHE A 3 18.79 4.63 -9.72
N THR A 4 18.64 3.32 -9.58
CA THR A 4 18.35 2.41 -10.70
C THR A 4 16.94 1.89 -10.53
N ILE A 5 16.12 2.03 -11.58
CA ILE A 5 14.83 1.38 -11.63
C ILE A 5 15.07 -0.11 -11.82
N THR A 6 14.72 -0.92 -10.82
CA THR A 6 14.88 -2.39 -10.84
C THR A 6 13.66 -3.11 -11.40
N GLN A 7 12.48 -2.49 -11.32
CA GLN A 7 11.23 -3.08 -11.77
C GLN A 7 10.27 -1.99 -12.24
N LYS A 8 9.47 -2.32 -13.26
CA LYS A 8 8.35 -1.51 -13.74
C LYS A 8 7.14 -2.40 -13.90
N MET A 9 5.98 -1.86 -13.60
CA MET A 9 4.70 -2.56 -13.62
C MET A 9 3.66 -1.65 -14.28
N PHE A 10 2.69 -2.27 -14.93
CA PHE A 10 1.61 -1.58 -15.62
C PHE A 10 0.30 -2.13 -15.09
N LEU A 11 -0.55 -1.22 -14.63
CA LEU A 11 -1.88 -1.53 -14.15
C LEU A 11 -2.89 -0.87 -15.09
N GLU A 12 -3.90 -1.65 -15.45
CA GLU A 12 -5.05 -1.13 -16.18
C GLU A 12 -6.08 -0.60 -15.17
N ASP A 13 -6.94 0.32 -15.64
CA ASP A 13 -8.08 0.82 -14.86
C ASP A 13 -7.73 1.48 -13.52
N VAL A 14 -6.54 2.07 -13.38
CA VAL A 14 -6.18 2.84 -12.17
C VAL A 14 -6.50 4.32 -12.33
N HIS A 15 -6.94 4.95 -11.24
CA HIS A 15 -7.33 6.35 -11.24
C HIS A 15 -6.84 7.07 -9.97
N TRP A 16 -5.81 7.90 -10.16
CA TRP A 16 -5.18 8.69 -9.10
C TRP A 16 -4.55 7.82 -8.00
N LEU A 17 -3.54 7.05 -8.39
CA LEU A 17 -2.69 6.32 -7.45
C LEU A 17 -1.98 7.31 -6.52
N GLN A 18 -2.19 7.15 -5.21
CA GLN A 18 -1.64 8.05 -4.20
C GLN A 18 -0.36 7.52 -3.58
N ASP A 19 -0.38 6.26 -3.19
CA ASP A 19 0.70 5.65 -2.43
C ASP A 19 0.75 4.14 -2.66
N ALA A 20 1.90 3.55 -2.38
CA ALA A 20 2.14 2.12 -2.47
C ALA A 20 3.10 1.67 -1.38
N SER A 21 2.82 0.52 -0.76
CA SER A 21 3.69 -0.10 0.24
C SER A 21 3.96 -1.54 -0.14
N GLN A 22 5.22 -1.97 -0.03
CA GLN A 22 5.53 -3.39 -0.08
C GLN A 22 5.07 -4.05 1.22
N MET A 23 4.48 -5.23 1.12
CA MET A 23 4.07 -6.08 2.22
C MET A 23 5.14 -7.10 2.57
N GLN A 24 5.07 -7.66 3.78
CA GLN A 24 6.02 -8.70 4.23
C GLN A 24 6.06 -9.94 3.32
N ASN A 25 4.96 -10.30 2.66
CA ASN A 25 4.88 -11.41 1.70
C ASN A 25 5.52 -11.08 0.33
N GLY A 26 6.02 -9.86 0.13
CA GLY A 26 6.62 -9.40 -1.12
C GLY A 26 5.64 -8.74 -2.09
N ASN A 27 4.33 -8.84 -1.85
CA ASN A 27 3.31 -8.15 -2.63
C ASN A 27 3.36 -6.65 -2.39
N ILE A 28 2.66 -5.88 -3.22
CA ILE A 28 2.54 -4.43 -3.07
C ILE A 28 1.05 -4.11 -2.89
N ILE A 29 0.74 -3.30 -1.89
CA ILE A 29 -0.58 -2.68 -1.75
C ILE A 29 -0.54 -1.25 -2.27
N ILE A 30 -1.57 -0.85 -3.01
CA ILE A 30 -1.63 0.43 -3.70
C ILE A 30 -2.97 1.11 -3.38
N ALA A 31 -2.91 2.39 -3.02
CA ALA A 31 -4.08 3.24 -2.83
C ALA A 31 -4.53 3.85 -4.17
N ASP A 32 -5.60 3.29 -4.75
CA ASP A 32 -6.23 3.78 -5.99
C ASP A 32 -7.40 4.71 -5.64
N ALA A 33 -7.07 5.98 -5.37
CA ALA A 33 -7.90 6.86 -4.57
C ALA A 33 -9.24 7.24 -5.23
N ASN A 34 -9.27 7.49 -6.54
CA ASN A 34 -10.52 7.87 -7.20
C ASN A 34 -11.41 6.68 -7.57
N ASN A 35 -10.85 5.47 -7.59
CA ASN A 35 -11.65 4.25 -7.70
C ASN A 35 -12.14 3.74 -6.34
N SER A 36 -11.83 4.45 -5.26
CA SER A 36 -12.26 4.10 -3.89
C SER A 36 -11.88 2.67 -3.47
N ARG A 37 -10.67 2.24 -3.86
CA ARG A 37 -10.15 0.90 -3.55
C ARG A 37 -8.68 0.89 -3.13
N ILE A 38 -8.31 -0.17 -2.44
CA ILE A 38 -6.93 -0.62 -2.25
C ILE A 38 -6.78 -1.92 -3.04
N ILE A 39 -5.74 -2.02 -3.86
CA ILE A 39 -5.41 -3.24 -4.60
C ILE A 39 -4.11 -3.83 -4.05
N GLU A 40 -4.08 -5.15 -3.90
CA GLU A 40 -2.87 -5.91 -3.67
C GLU A 40 -2.42 -6.52 -4.99
N ILE A 41 -1.12 -6.47 -5.27
CA ILE A 41 -0.54 -7.02 -6.48
C ILE A 41 0.63 -7.95 -6.18
N ASP A 42 0.77 -8.98 -7.00
CA ASP A 42 2.01 -9.73 -7.14
C ASP A 42 2.89 -9.01 -8.17
N PRO A 43 4.02 -8.40 -7.78
CA PRO A 43 4.87 -7.66 -8.71
C PRO A 43 5.68 -8.57 -9.65
N ILE A 44 5.82 -9.86 -9.34
CA ILE A 44 6.53 -10.84 -10.20
C ILE A 44 5.62 -11.24 -11.36
N LEU A 45 4.35 -11.51 -11.07
CA LEU A 45 3.36 -11.90 -12.06
C LEU A 45 2.65 -10.71 -12.73
N ASN A 46 2.78 -9.51 -12.16
CA ASN A 46 2.06 -8.30 -12.56
C ASN A 46 0.53 -8.50 -12.57
N THR A 47 0.01 -9.10 -11.50
CA THR A 47 -1.42 -9.43 -11.35
C THR A 47 -1.99 -8.88 -10.06
N VAL A 48 -3.22 -8.37 -10.10
CA VAL A 48 -3.98 -8.04 -8.89
C VAL A 48 -4.40 -9.34 -8.20
N THR A 49 -4.00 -9.50 -6.94
CA THR A 49 -4.29 -10.69 -6.13
C THR A 49 -5.51 -10.48 -5.23
N SER A 50 -5.76 -9.26 -4.80
CA SER A 50 -6.93 -8.91 -3.99
C SER A 50 -7.32 -7.44 -4.15
N GLU A 51 -8.56 -7.12 -3.81
CA GLU A 51 -9.09 -5.76 -3.81
C GLU A 51 -9.94 -5.52 -2.56
N PHE A 52 -9.76 -4.36 -1.94
CA PHE A 52 -10.58 -3.87 -0.84
C PHE A 52 -11.24 -2.55 -1.25
N ASN A 53 -12.57 -2.53 -1.29
CA ASN A 53 -13.36 -1.33 -1.61
C ASN A 53 -13.75 -0.58 -0.34
N TYR A 54 -13.69 0.75 -0.40
CA TYR A 54 -14.15 1.65 0.66
C TYR A 54 -15.18 2.67 0.15
N SER A 55 -15.78 3.42 1.07
CA SER A 55 -16.81 4.41 0.71
C SER A 55 -16.25 5.48 -0.24
N THR A 56 -17.05 5.87 -1.23
CA THR A 56 -16.74 6.96 -2.18
C THR A 56 -16.65 8.33 -1.51
N ASP A 57 -17.11 8.46 -0.26
CA ASP A 57 -17.00 9.68 0.54
C ASP A 57 -15.57 9.94 1.03
N TRP A 58 -14.70 8.93 1.02
CA TRP A 58 -13.34 9.01 1.57
C TRP A 58 -12.30 8.96 0.46
N ARG A 59 -11.12 9.53 0.74
CA ARG A 59 -9.93 9.41 -0.11
C ARG A 59 -8.76 8.98 0.75
N ILE A 60 -8.07 7.94 0.29
CA ILE A 60 -6.84 7.46 0.92
C ILE A 60 -5.66 8.11 0.22
N TYR A 61 -4.81 8.77 1.00
CA TYR A 61 -3.60 9.44 0.53
C TYR A 61 -2.32 8.69 0.87
N GLN A 62 -2.38 7.83 1.89
CA GLN A 62 -1.23 7.08 2.38
C GLN A 62 -1.65 5.66 2.75
N ILE A 63 -0.78 4.71 2.45
CA ILE A 63 -0.94 3.31 2.86
C ILE A 63 0.39 2.81 3.43
N SER A 64 0.33 1.99 4.47
CA SER A 64 1.54 1.41 5.06
C SER A 64 1.23 0.02 5.60
N ASP A 65 2.14 -0.91 5.35
CA ASP A 65 2.13 -2.19 6.06
C ASP A 65 2.61 -1.95 7.51
N LEU A 66 1.76 -2.28 8.48
CA LEU A 66 2.05 -2.14 9.91
C LEU A 66 2.45 -3.47 10.56
N THR A 67 2.72 -4.51 9.77
CA THR A 67 3.08 -5.84 10.30
C THR A 67 4.33 -5.78 11.18
N ASP A 68 5.28 -4.88 10.87
CA ASP A 68 6.48 -4.65 11.67
C ASP A 68 6.38 -3.44 12.62
N PHE A 69 5.18 -2.87 12.80
CA PHE A 69 4.98 -1.70 13.67
C PHE A 69 5.08 -2.10 15.14
N GLN A 70 6.27 -1.90 15.71
CA GLN A 70 6.48 -2.03 17.16
C GLN A 70 5.81 -0.86 17.88
N THR A 71 4.70 -1.13 18.56
CA THR A 71 4.19 -0.21 19.57
C THR A 71 5.13 -0.26 20.76
N SER A 72 6.14 0.59 20.78
CA SER A 72 6.84 0.90 22.03
C SER A 72 5.87 1.71 22.90
N PHE A 73 4.95 1.00 23.57
CA PHE A 73 4.21 1.56 24.69
C PHE A 73 5.25 2.05 25.70
N ILE A 74 5.34 3.35 25.91
CA ILE A 74 6.01 3.88 27.10
C ILE A 74 5.02 3.63 28.24
N PRO A 75 5.24 2.64 29.13
CA PRO A 75 4.40 2.53 30.30
C PRO A 75 4.52 3.84 31.07
N THR A 76 3.37 4.46 31.37
CA THR A 76 3.31 5.63 32.25
C THR A 76 4.03 5.28 33.53
N GLN A 77 5.12 5.98 33.86
CA GLN A 77 5.74 5.84 35.17
C GLN A 77 4.73 6.32 36.19
N THR A 78 4.14 5.40 36.96
CA THR A 78 3.42 5.74 38.18
C THR A 78 4.42 6.33 39.17
N GLU A 79 4.20 7.59 39.53
CA GLU A 79 4.87 8.28 40.64
C GLU A 79 4.65 7.56 41.98
#